data_AF-A0A1C4YC44-F1
#
_entry.id   AF-A0A1C4YC44-F1
#
_cell.length_a   1.000
_cell.length_b   1.000
_cell.length_c   1.000
_cell.angle_alpha   90.00
_cell.angle_beta   90.00
_cell.angle_gamma   90.00
#
_symmetry.space_group_name_H-M   'P 1'
#
loop_
_entity.id
_entity.type
_entity.pdbx_description
1 polymer ?
#
loop_
_entity_poly.entity_id
_entity_poly.type
_entity_poly.pdbx_seq_one_letter_code
_entity_poly.pdbx_strand_id
1 'polypeptide(L)' 'MLIDCARCEIRHRGCADCLVTVLFDTPEQVAGLGAAEQHAVEVLARAGFEVEILPATVPAAPVRPFRAA' A
#
# COMPACT_ATOMS: atom_id res chain seq x y z
N MET A 1 -11.50 -19.45 -5.22
CA MET A 1 -11.95 -19.05 -6.57
C MET A 1 -10.73 -18.54 -7.33
N LEU A 2 -10.48 -18.99 -8.55
CA LEU A 2 -9.32 -18.59 -9.37
C LEU A 2 -9.82 -17.96 -10.66
N ILE A 3 -9.30 -16.77 -10.98
CA ILE A 3 -9.60 -16.05 -12.23
C ILE A 3 -8.34 -16.06 -13.08
N ASP A 4 -8.38 -16.76 -14.22
CA ASP A 4 -7.26 -16.80 -15.18
C ASP A 4 -7.26 -15.51 -16.02
N CYS A 5 -6.64 -14.47 -15.45
CA CYS A 5 -6.51 -13.19 -16.10
C CYS A 5 -5.60 -13.27 -17.35
N ALA A 6 -4.78 -14.30 -17.53
CA ALA A 6 -3.95 -14.45 -18.72
C ALA A 6 -4.77 -14.88 -19.96
N ARG A 7 -5.91 -15.58 -19.75
CA ARG A 7 -6.81 -16.05 -20.82
C ARG A 7 -8.13 -15.27 -20.95
N CYS A 8 -8.34 -14.25 -20.13
CA CYS A 8 -9.57 -13.48 -20.16
C CYS A 8 -9.70 -12.66 -21.45
N GLU A 9 -10.66 -13.03 -22.32
CA GLU A 9 -10.84 -12.43 -23.66
C GLU A 9 -11.28 -10.96 -23.63
N ILE A 10 -11.90 -10.52 -22.52
CA ILE A 10 -12.34 -9.14 -22.29
C ILE A 10 -11.30 -8.30 -21.55
N ARG A 11 -10.12 -8.87 -21.23
CA ARG A 11 -9.05 -8.13 -20.55
C ARG A 11 -8.70 -6.86 -21.34
N HIS A 12 -8.58 -5.75 -20.62
CA HIS A 12 -8.32 -4.39 -21.16
C HIS A 12 -9.47 -3.73 -21.94
N ARG A 13 -10.52 -4.45 -22.33
CA ARG A 13 -11.69 -3.87 -23.04
C ARG A 13 -12.94 -3.75 -22.18
N GLY A 14 -13.13 -4.67 -21.24
CA GLY A 14 -14.25 -4.68 -20.29
C GLY A 14 -13.81 -4.63 -18.83
N CYS A 15 -12.51 -4.50 -18.57
CA CYS A 15 -12.00 -4.49 -17.18
C CYS A 15 -12.33 -3.20 -16.44
N ALA A 16 -12.43 -2.04 -17.10
CA ALA A 16 -12.68 -0.77 -16.41
C ALA A 16 -13.91 -0.82 -15.47
N ASP A 17 -14.95 -1.58 -15.83
CA ASP A 17 -16.17 -1.78 -15.04
C ASP A 17 -16.23 -3.14 -14.31
N CYS A 18 -15.13 -3.90 -14.30
CA CYS A 18 -15.06 -5.23 -13.68
C CYS A 18 -14.53 -5.14 -12.24
N LEU A 19 -15.18 -5.83 -11.30
CA LEU A 19 -14.71 -5.98 -9.91
C LEU A 19 -13.26 -6.48 -9.80
N VAL A 20 -12.81 -7.22 -10.82
CA VAL A 20 -11.44 -7.74 -10.91
C VAL A 20 -10.40 -6.61 -10.89
N THR A 21 -10.72 -5.43 -11.42
CA THR A 21 -9.79 -4.30 -11.52
C THR A 21 -9.53 -3.67 -10.15
N VAL A 22 -10.54 -3.66 -9.27
CA VAL A 22 -10.38 -3.26 -7.85
C VAL A 22 -9.40 -4.18 -7.12
N LEU A 23 -9.30 -5.45 -7.52
CA LEU A 23 -8.34 -6.39 -6.92
C LEU A 23 -6.91 -6.20 -7.45
N PHE A 24 -6.74 -5.54 -8.60
CA PHE A 24 -5.44 -5.29 -9.21
C PHE A 24 -4.91 -3.87 -8.97
N ASP A 25 -5.79 -2.91 -8.70
CA ASP A 25 -5.37 -1.57 -8.33
C ASP A 25 -4.80 -1.58 -6.91
N THR A 26 -3.52 -1.23 -6.82
CA THR A 26 -2.89 -0.95 -5.52
C THR A 26 -3.36 0.44 -5.09
N PRO A 27 -3.97 0.58 -3.90
CA PRO A 27 -4.38 1.89 -3.41
C PRO A 27 -3.19 2.85 -3.40
N GLU A 28 -3.41 4.09 -3.79
CA GLU A 28 -2.37 5.14 -3.82
C GLU A 28 -1.65 5.30 -2.47
N GLN A 29 -2.35 5.06 -1.35
CA GLN A 29 -1.78 5.06 -0.01
C GLN A 29 -0.72 3.96 0.18
N VAL A 30 -0.90 2.81 -0.46
CA VAL A 30 0.00 1.66 -0.40
C VAL A 30 1.12 1.76 -1.44
N ALA A 31 0.84 2.40 -2.58
CA ALA A 31 1.81 2.58 -3.67
C ALA A 31 3.05 3.38 -3.26
N GLY A 32 2.94 4.22 -2.23
CA GLY A 32 4.06 5.00 -1.67
C GLY A 32 4.94 4.26 -0.66
N LEU A 33 4.53 3.07 -0.20
CA LEU A 33 5.26 2.33 0.84
C LEU A 33 6.49 1.61 0.28
N GLY A 34 7.64 1.85 0.90
CA GLY A 34 8.85 1.06 0.66
C GLY A 34 8.77 -0.34 1.26
N ALA A 35 9.70 -1.22 0.88
CA ALA A 35 9.71 -2.62 1.32
C ALA A 35 9.69 -2.79 2.85
N ALA A 36 10.38 -1.92 3.59
CA ALA A 36 10.40 -1.97 5.05
C ALA A 36 9.04 -1.59 5.67
N GLU A 37 8.36 -0.60 5.09
CA GLU A 37 7.05 -0.14 5.56
C GLU A 37 5.97 -1.18 5.25
N GLN A 38 6.01 -1.78 4.05
CA GLN A 38 5.15 -2.90 3.68
C GLN A 38 5.30 -4.08 4.65
N HIS A 39 6.55 -4.41 5.00
CA HIS A 39 6.82 -5.47 5.97
C HIS A 39 6.28 -5.13 7.37
N ALA A 40 6.42 -3.87 7.81
CA ALA A 40 5.89 -3.44 9.10
C ALA A 40 4.36 -3.54 9.15
N VAL A 41 3.65 -3.11 8.09
CA VAL A 41 2.19 -3.25 7.97
C VAL A 41 1.79 -4.73 8.05
N GLU A 42 2.49 -5.62 7.34
CA GLU A 42 2.20 -7.06 7.38
C GLU A 42 2.34 -7.63 8.79
N VAL A 43 3.44 -7.31 9.50
CA VAL A 43 3.68 -7.79 10.86
C VAL A 43 2.61 -7.31 11.83
N LEU A 44 2.24 -6.03 11.76
CA LEU A 44 1.21 -5.43 12.63
C LEU A 44 -0.17 -6.06 12.37
N ALA A 45 -0.57 -6.21 11.11
CA ALA A 45 -1.83 -6.82 10.75
C ALA A 45 -1.91 -8.29 11.23
N ARG A 46 -0.82 -9.06 11.08
CA ARG A 46 -0.75 -10.46 11.55
C ARG A 46 -0.76 -10.58 13.06
N ALA A 47 -0.35 -9.55 13.78
CA ALA A 47 -0.48 -9.46 15.24
C ALA A 47 -1.90 -9.04 15.69
N GLY A 48 -2.80 -8.74 14.76
CA GLY A 48 -4.19 -8.38 15.05
C GLY A 48 -4.43 -6.88 15.24
N PHE A 49 -3.48 -6.03 14.86
CA PHE A 49 -3.68 -4.59 14.87
C PHE A 49 -4.44 -4.12 13.63
N GLU A 50 -5.32 -3.15 13.81
CA GLU A 50 -5.87 -2.36 12.72
C GLU A 50 -4.84 -1.29 12.32
N VAL A 51 -4.43 -1.28 11.06
CA VAL A 51 -3.33 -0.43 10.56
C VAL A 51 -3.90 0.64 9.65
N GLU A 52 -3.72 1.90 10.03
CA GLU A 52 -4.06 3.05 9.21
C GLU A 52 -2.79 3.61 8.56
N ILE A 53 -2.80 3.76 7.22
CA ILE A 53 -1.70 4.39 6.48
C ILE A 53 -2.00 5.88 6.36
N LEU A 54 -1.16 6.69 6.99
CA LEU A 54 -1.27 8.14 6.91
C LEU A 54 -0.56 8.67 5.65
N PRO A 55 -1.05 9.76 5.04
CA PRO A 55 -0.36 10.40 3.93
C PRO A 55 1.03 10.85 4.36
N ALA A 56 2.02 10.68 3.47
CA ALA A 56 3.40 11.06 3.73
C ALA A 56 3.49 12.56 4.00
N THR A 57 3.67 12.93 5.27
CA THR A 57 4.07 14.29 5.64
C THR A 57 5.58 14.41 5.42
N VAL A 58 6.04 15.51 4.83
CA VAL A 58 7.47 15.82 4.67
C VAL A 58 8.17 15.56 6.02
N PRO A 59 9.25 14.76 6.05
CA PRO A 59 9.89 14.39 7.31
C PRO A 59 10.31 15.63 8.09
N ALA A 60 9.98 15.64 9.38
CA ALA A 60 10.47 16.66 10.30
C ALA A 60 12.01 16.68 10.22
N ALA A 61 12.57 17.88 10.03
CA ALA A 61 14.01 18.07 9.96
C ALA A 61 14.71 17.40 11.17
N PRO A 62 15.91 16.84 10.98
CA PRO A 62 16.62 16.15 12.06
C PRO A 62 16.76 17.08 13.26
N VAL A 63 16.20 16.66 14.40
CA VAL A 63 16.32 17.38 15.66
C VAL A 63 17.78 17.31 16.09
N ARG A 64 18.51 18.43 15.96
CA ARG A 64 19.87 18.52 16.50
C ARG A 64 19.76 18.53 18.02
N PRO A 65 20.52 17.67 18.75
CA PRO A 65 20.51 17.71 20.20
C PRO A 65 20.99 19.08 20.67
N PHE A 66 20.18 19.74 21.50
CA PHE A 66 20.57 20.98 22.17
C PHE A 66 21.68 20.64 23.18
N ARG A 67 22.90 21.13 22.93
CA ARG A 67 23.96 21.10 23.94
C ARG A 67 23.78 22.29 24.86
N ALA A 68 23.35 22.05 26.10
CA ALA A 68 23.49 23.03 27.17
C ALA A 68 24.99 23.16 27.51
N ALA A 69 25.47 24.41 27.55
CA ALA A 69 26.82 24.77 28.00
C ALA A 69 26.79 25.17 29.48
#